data_AF-A0A2E4KBB7-F1
#
_entry.id   AF-A0A2E4KBB7-F1
#
_cell.length_a   1.000
_cell.length_b   1.000
_cell.length_c   1.000
_cell.angle_alpha   90.00
_cell.angle_beta   90.00
_cell.angle_gamma   90.00
#
_symmetry.space_group_name_H-M   'P 1'
#
loop_
_entity.id
_entity.type
_entity.pdbx_description
1 polymer ?
#
loop_
_entity_poly.entity_id
_entity_poly.type
_entity_poly.pdbx_seq_one_letter_code
_entity_poly.pdbx_strand_id
1 'polypeptide(L)'
;MKKLLLILLCVPLIGFGQTEYKKEYWDNGQLKEEGSYIDGKKEGPFKWYHENGQLRLEGNFKENTLEGLWKQYYKNGQLEFKGNYKENKREGLWKEYRENGQLKWERNFKDDYLEGFWKLYYLNGQLHREENYKEDKREGSFKLYYKNGQLKRECIYKENTLEGLWKEYHENGQLASYKSYKEGELISNKCWDEEGNEIDCE
;
A
#
# COMPACT_ATOMS: atom_id res chain seq x y z
N MET A 1 -22.49 20.44 -27.28
CA MET A 1 -22.83 19.39 -28.26
C MET A 1 -21.55 18.57 -28.53
N LYS A 2 -21.27 17.53 -27.74
CA LYS A 2 -20.09 16.67 -27.94
C LYS A 2 -20.48 15.54 -28.92
N LYS A 3 -19.78 15.44 -30.06
CA LYS A 3 -20.00 14.41 -31.09
C LYS A 3 -19.50 13.06 -30.57
N LEU A 4 -20.42 12.13 -30.35
CA LEU A 4 -20.12 10.72 -30.15
C LEU A 4 -19.76 10.12 -31.53
N LEU A 5 -18.48 9.84 -31.77
CA LEU A 5 -18.05 9.17 -33.00
C LEU A 5 -18.14 7.66 -32.77
N LEU A 6 -19.24 7.06 -33.24
CA LEU A 6 -19.49 5.62 -33.18
C LEU A 6 -19.05 5.00 -34.51
N ILE A 7 -17.96 4.24 -34.52
CA ILE A 7 -17.51 3.48 -35.69
C ILE A 7 -18.05 2.05 -35.52
N LEU A 8 -19.08 1.69 -36.30
CA LEU A 8 -19.61 0.31 -36.39
C LEU A 8 -18.99 -0.40 -37.60
N LEU A 9 -18.21 -1.46 -37.35
CA LEU A 9 -17.83 -2.45 -38.35
C LEU A 9 -18.55 -3.76 -37.99
N CYS A 10 -19.48 -4.18 -38.85
CA CYS A 10 -20.32 -5.36 -38.65
C CYS A 10 -19.82 -6.51 -39.54
N VAL A 11 -19.42 -7.63 -38.94
CA VAL A 11 -19.21 -8.93 -39.62
C VAL A 11 -19.86 -10.02 -38.76
N PRO A 12 -20.64 -10.97 -39.32
CA PRO A 12 -21.54 -11.82 -38.54
C PRO A 12 -20.91 -13.12 -38.01
N LEU A 13 -21.51 -13.61 -36.91
CA LEU A 13 -21.51 -14.96 -36.32
C LEU A 13 -20.22 -15.53 -35.70
N ILE A 14 -20.13 -15.39 -34.39
CA ILE A 14 -20.13 -16.42 -33.33
C ILE A 14 -20.56 -15.65 -32.05
N GLY A 15 -21.11 -16.32 -31.03
CA GLY A 15 -21.61 -15.69 -29.78
C GLY A 15 -20.54 -14.97 -28.96
N PHE A 16 -19.98 -13.90 -29.52
CA PHE A 16 -19.06 -12.98 -28.91
C PHE A 16 -19.90 -11.78 -28.47
N GLY A 17 -19.86 -11.50 -27.17
CA GLY A 17 -20.53 -10.34 -26.60
C GLY A 17 -20.16 -9.06 -27.37
N GLN A 18 -21.11 -8.13 -27.44
CA GLN A 18 -20.91 -6.86 -28.13
C GLN A 18 -19.75 -6.12 -27.47
N THR A 19 -18.62 -6.05 -28.16
CA THR A 19 -17.43 -5.37 -27.68
C THR A 19 -17.50 -3.90 -28.08
N GLU A 20 -17.50 -3.00 -27.09
CA GLU A 20 -17.51 -1.56 -27.31
C GLU A 20 -16.27 -0.93 -26.69
N TYR A 21 -15.55 -0.12 -27.45
CA TYR A 21 -14.46 0.68 -26.92
C TYR A 21 -14.91 2.14 -26.80
N LYS A 22 -14.80 2.71 -25.59
CA LYS A 22 -15.31 4.06 -25.28
C LYS A 22 -14.16 4.99 -24.88
N LYS A 23 -14.33 6.26 -25.25
CA LYS A 23 -13.47 7.38 -24.88
C LYS A 23 -14.34 8.53 -24.37
N GLU A 24 -13.94 9.11 -23.25
CA GLU A 24 -14.53 10.33 -22.71
C GLU A 24 -13.46 11.43 -22.68
N TYR A 25 -13.87 12.68 -22.86
CA TYR A 25 -12.98 13.84 -22.90
C TYR A 25 -13.44 14.92 -21.92
N TRP A 26 -12.46 15.54 -21.26
CA TRP A 26 -12.62 16.76 -20.48
C TRP A 26 -13.16 17.90 -21.36
N ASP A 27 -13.60 18.99 -20.73
CA ASP A 27 -14.13 20.15 -21.46
C ASP A 27 -13.05 20.90 -22.24
N ASN A 28 -11.79 20.78 -21.84
CA ASN A 28 -10.63 21.27 -22.58
C ASN A 28 -10.26 20.39 -23.80
N GLY A 29 -11.02 19.31 -24.06
CA GLY A 29 -10.80 18.40 -25.18
C GLY A 29 -9.75 17.31 -24.94
N GLN A 30 -9.06 17.31 -23.80
CA GLN A 30 -8.12 16.24 -23.47
C GLN A 30 -8.84 14.96 -23.06
N LEU A 31 -8.21 13.81 -23.33
CA LEU A 31 -8.76 12.51 -22.96
C LEU A 31 -8.93 12.43 -21.44
N LYS A 32 -10.07 11.91 -20.98
CA LYS A 32 -10.45 11.77 -19.57
C LYS A 32 -10.46 10.31 -19.13
N GLU A 33 -11.05 9.44 -19.93
CA GLU A 33 -11.16 8.00 -19.69
C GLU A 33 -11.20 7.25 -21.01
N GLU A 34 -10.62 6.06 -21.03
CA GLU A 34 -10.81 5.10 -22.13
C GLU A 34 -10.81 3.66 -21.60
N GLY A 35 -11.56 2.78 -22.28
CA GLY A 35 -11.63 1.37 -21.94
C GLY A 35 -12.64 0.58 -22.78
N SER A 36 -12.63 -0.74 -22.62
CA SER A 36 -13.48 -1.67 -23.36
C SER A 36 -14.65 -2.17 -22.51
N TYR A 37 -15.73 -2.52 -23.19
CA TYR A 37 -16.92 -3.11 -22.60
C TYR A 37 -17.27 -4.36 -23.40
N ILE A 38 -17.66 -5.44 -22.71
CA ILE A 38 -18.29 -6.62 -23.32
C ILE A 38 -19.69 -6.72 -22.73
N ASP A 39 -20.72 -6.69 -23.58
CA ASP A 39 -22.14 -6.74 -23.18
C ASP A 39 -22.50 -5.68 -22.11
N GLY A 40 -21.94 -4.48 -22.27
CA GLY A 40 -22.16 -3.35 -21.35
C GLY A 40 -21.37 -3.41 -20.04
N LYS A 41 -20.58 -4.47 -19.79
CA LYS A 41 -19.69 -4.58 -18.61
C LYS A 41 -18.26 -4.16 -18.96
N LYS A 42 -17.58 -3.42 -18.09
CA LYS A 42 -16.16 -3.09 -18.22
C LYS A 42 -15.33 -4.37 -18.29
N GLU A 43 -14.43 -4.42 -19.27
CA GLU A 43 -13.56 -5.57 -19.53
C GLU A 43 -12.19 -5.11 -20.00
N GLY A 44 -11.14 -5.76 -19.50
CA GLY A 44 -9.76 -5.49 -19.87
C GLY A 44 -9.25 -4.14 -19.35
N PRO A 45 -8.26 -3.53 -20.04
CA PRO A 45 -7.57 -2.36 -19.54
C PRO A 45 -8.44 -1.10 -19.58
N PHE A 46 -8.42 -0.34 -18.48
CA PHE A 46 -8.97 1.00 -18.39
C PHE A 46 -7.88 1.99 -18.01
N LYS A 47 -8.00 3.21 -18.55
CA LYS A 47 -7.13 4.33 -18.23
C LYS A 47 -7.95 5.57 -17.96
N TRP A 48 -7.56 6.32 -16.95
CA TRP A 48 -8.05 7.65 -16.65
C TRP A 48 -6.90 8.63 -16.67
N TYR A 49 -7.19 9.86 -17.08
CA TYR A 49 -6.20 10.90 -17.27
C TYR A 49 -6.58 12.14 -16.47
N HIS A 50 -5.57 12.86 -15.98
CA HIS A 50 -5.72 14.19 -15.39
C HIS A 50 -6.13 15.21 -16.46
N GLU A 51 -6.67 16.35 -16.06
CA GLU A 51 -7.01 17.47 -16.96
C GLU A 51 -5.81 18.11 -17.67
N ASN A 52 -4.58 17.72 -17.32
CA ASN A 52 -3.36 18.11 -18.03
C ASN A 52 -2.91 17.05 -19.06
N GLY A 53 -3.67 15.97 -19.23
CA GLY A 53 -3.45 14.91 -20.22
C GLY A 53 -2.54 13.80 -19.74
N GLN A 54 -1.95 13.92 -18.54
CA GLN A 54 -1.13 12.87 -17.97
C GLN A 54 -1.99 11.72 -17.43
N LEU A 55 -1.47 10.49 -17.53
CA LEU A 55 -2.13 9.33 -16.97
C LEU A 55 -2.32 9.51 -15.45
N ARG A 56 -3.53 9.24 -14.96
CA ARG A 56 -3.91 9.36 -13.55
C ARG A 56 -4.07 8.00 -12.91
N LEU A 57 -4.73 7.07 -13.59
CA LEU A 57 -5.06 5.75 -13.06
C LEU A 57 -5.08 4.78 -14.22
N GLU A 58 -4.56 3.58 -14.01
CA GLU A 58 -4.72 2.47 -14.94
C GLU A 58 -4.92 1.17 -14.17
N GLY A 59 -5.67 0.25 -14.77
CA GLY A 59 -5.94 -1.07 -14.22
C GLY A 59 -6.76 -1.91 -15.18
N ASN A 60 -7.14 -3.10 -14.73
CA ASN A 60 -7.97 -3.99 -15.54
C ASN A 60 -9.29 -4.29 -14.84
N PHE A 61 -10.32 -4.48 -15.66
CA PHE A 61 -11.59 -5.05 -15.23
C PHE A 61 -11.80 -6.44 -15.81
N LYS A 62 -12.54 -7.25 -15.09
CA LYS A 62 -13.16 -8.48 -15.58
C LYS A 62 -14.63 -8.44 -15.19
N GLU A 63 -15.52 -8.32 -16.16
CA GLU A 63 -16.97 -8.21 -15.92
C GLU A 63 -17.36 -7.16 -14.85
N ASN A 64 -16.89 -5.91 -14.97
CA ASN A 64 -17.03 -4.82 -13.97
C ASN A 64 -16.29 -5.00 -12.64
N THR A 65 -15.54 -6.08 -12.43
CA THR A 65 -14.74 -6.28 -11.21
C THR A 65 -13.29 -5.84 -11.42
N LEU A 66 -12.69 -5.15 -10.44
CA LEU A 66 -11.27 -4.77 -10.48
C LEU A 66 -10.42 -6.04 -10.41
N GLU A 67 -9.48 -6.19 -11.35
CA GLU A 67 -8.63 -7.37 -11.47
C GLU A 67 -7.19 -6.98 -11.81
N GLY A 68 -6.23 -7.75 -11.28
CA GLY A 68 -4.81 -7.62 -11.58
C GLY A 68 -4.20 -6.32 -11.07
N LEU A 69 -3.14 -5.86 -11.74
CA LEU A 69 -2.35 -4.70 -11.30
C LEU A 69 -3.08 -3.38 -11.57
N TRP A 70 -3.18 -2.56 -10.53
CA TRP A 70 -3.66 -1.19 -10.57
C TRP A 70 -2.54 -0.23 -10.20
N LYS A 71 -2.51 0.92 -10.87
CA LYS A 71 -1.53 1.98 -10.63
C LYS A 71 -2.19 3.35 -10.68
N GLN A 72 -1.87 4.20 -9.73
CA GLN A 72 -2.24 5.60 -9.72
C GLN A 72 -0.99 6.47 -9.85
N TYR A 73 -1.14 7.63 -10.47
CA TYR A 73 -0.06 8.58 -10.74
C TYR A 73 -0.47 10.00 -10.32
N TYR A 74 0.51 10.73 -9.78
CA TYR A 74 0.41 12.16 -9.50
C TYR A 74 0.26 12.98 -10.79
N LYS A 75 -0.14 14.25 -10.65
CA LYS A 75 -0.26 15.22 -11.77
C LYS A 75 1.07 15.57 -12.44
N ASN A 76 2.19 15.12 -11.88
CA ASN A 76 3.53 15.25 -12.47
C ASN A 76 3.97 13.97 -13.22
N GLY A 77 3.12 12.94 -13.27
CA GLY A 77 3.35 11.68 -13.95
C GLY A 77 4.10 10.64 -13.12
N GLN A 78 4.51 10.99 -11.89
CA GLN A 78 5.16 10.03 -10.99
C GLN A 78 4.13 9.07 -10.40
N LEU A 79 4.54 7.82 -10.20
CA LEU A 79 3.71 6.80 -9.59
C LEU A 79 3.37 7.20 -8.15
N GLU A 80 2.09 7.16 -7.80
CA GLU A 80 1.56 7.44 -6.46
C GLU A 80 1.33 6.14 -5.68
N PHE A 81 0.63 5.17 -6.27
CA PHE A 81 0.54 3.84 -5.69
C PHE A 81 0.43 2.76 -6.75
N LYS A 82 0.75 1.53 -6.35
CA LYS A 82 0.42 0.32 -7.11
C LYS A 82 0.10 -0.85 -6.21
N GLY A 83 -0.73 -1.75 -6.70
CA GLY A 83 -1.04 -3.03 -6.05
C GLY A 83 -2.03 -3.83 -6.88
N ASN A 84 -2.31 -5.06 -6.46
CA ASN A 84 -3.23 -5.91 -7.19
C ASN A 84 -4.62 -5.92 -6.55
N TYR A 85 -5.63 -6.03 -7.42
CA TYR A 85 -6.97 -6.44 -7.04
C TYR A 85 -7.24 -7.86 -7.54
N LYS A 86 -8.07 -8.57 -6.79
CA LYS A 86 -8.70 -9.83 -7.18
C LYS A 86 -10.16 -9.71 -6.81
N GLU A 87 -11.05 -9.76 -7.79
CA GLU A 87 -12.51 -9.67 -7.58
C GLU A 87 -12.92 -8.45 -6.72
N ASN A 88 -12.41 -7.25 -7.04
CA ASN A 88 -12.58 -5.99 -6.30
C ASN A 88 -11.87 -5.87 -4.95
N LYS A 89 -11.18 -6.90 -4.45
CA LYS A 89 -10.46 -6.84 -3.18
C LYS A 89 -8.97 -6.68 -3.38
N ARG A 90 -8.30 -5.93 -2.51
CA ARG A 90 -6.83 -5.80 -2.53
C ARG A 90 -6.18 -7.13 -2.19
N GLU A 91 -5.19 -7.48 -2.99
CA GLU A 91 -4.45 -8.74 -2.88
C GLU A 91 -2.94 -8.49 -3.04
N GLY A 92 -2.15 -9.13 -2.18
CA GLY A 92 -0.70 -9.09 -2.20
C GLY A 92 -0.10 -7.72 -1.85
N LEU A 93 1.06 -7.44 -2.45
CA LEU A 93 1.89 -6.27 -2.09
C LEU A 93 1.38 -4.98 -2.73
N TRP A 94 1.02 -4.03 -1.87
CA TRP A 94 0.69 -2.66 -2.21
C TRP A 94 1.81 -1.71 -1.81
N LYS A 95 2.11 -0.73 -2.65
CA LYS A 95 3.14 0.28 -2.42
C LYS A 95 2.56 1.67 -2.67
N GLU A 96 2.83 2.62 -1.78
CA GLU A 96 2.62 4.05 -2.03
C GLU A 96 3.97 4.76 -2.08
N TYR A 97 4.07 5.71 -2.97
CA TYR A 97 5.21 6.56 -3.23
C TYR A 97 4.81 8.00 -2.97
N ARG A 98 5.78 8.85 -2.67
CA ARG A 98 5.62 10.30 -2.53
C ARG A 98 5.71 10.95 -3.90
N GLU A 99 5.29 12.21 -4.00
CA GLU A 99 5.32 12.98 -5.26
C GLU A 99 6.73 13.21 -5.83
N ASN A 100 7.79 12.94 -5.06
CA ASN A 100 9.19 12.94 -5.49
C ASN A 100 9.70 11.54 -5.87
N GLY A 101 8.84 10.52 -5.89
CA GLY A 101 9.13 9.15 -6.33
C GLY A 101 9.68 8.26 -5.22
N GLN A 102 9.91 8.79 -4.03
CA GLN A 102 10.40 8.01 -2.90
C GLN A 102 9.31 7.10 -2.34
N LEU A 103 9.67 5.85 -2.05
CA LEU A 103 8.76 4.91 -1.42
C LEU A 103 8.31 5.43 -0.04
N LYS A 104 7.01 5.48 0.18
CA LYS A 104 6.40 5.94 1.44
C LYS A 104 6.11 4.75 2.33
N TRP A 105 5.39 3.75 1.83
CA TRP A 105 5.06 2.54 2.56
C TRP A 105 4.82 1.35 1.64
N GLU A 106 4.89 0.16 2.23
CA GLU A 106 4.51 -1.11 1.62
C GLU A 106 3.60 -1.87 2.58
N ARG A 107 2.50 -2.43 2.08
CA ARG A 107 1.52 -3.20 2.86
C ARG A 107 1.17 -4.45 2.09
N ASN A 108 1.09 -5.58 2.76
CA ASN A 108 0.57 -6.79 2.15
C ASN A 108 -0.89 -7.01 2.56
N PHE A 109 -1.73 -7.34 1.58
CA PHE A 109 -3.16 -7.55 1.74
C PHE A 109 -3.56 -8.96 1.32
N LYS A 110 -4.63 -9.47 1.93
CA LYS A 110 -5.34 -10.67 1.50
C LYS A 110 -6.83 -10.42 1.69
N ASP A 111 -7.61 -10.48 0.61
CA ASP A 111 -9.06 -10.22 0.67
C ASP A 111 -9.41 -8.89 1.36
N ASP A 112 -8.67 -7.81 1.07
CA ASP A 112 -8.74 -6.48 1.71
C ASP A 112 -8.23 -6.34 3.16
N TYR A 113 -7.92 -7.44 3.85
CA TYR A 113 -7.32 -7.41 5.19
C TYR A 113 -5.80 -7.28 5.10
N LEU A 114 -5.19 -6.53 6.00
CA LEU A 114 -3.73 -6.55 6.18
C LEU A 114 -3.30 -7.95 6.65
N GLU A 115 -2.35 -8.51 5.91
CA GLU A 115 -1.83 -9.86 6.11
C GLU A 115 -0.32 -9.85 5.84
N GLY A 116 0.50 -10.18 6.83
CA GLY A 116 1.95 -10.07 6.74
C GLY A 116 2.47 -8.68 7.07
N PHE A 117 3.48 -8.20 6.35
CA PHE A 117 4.21 -6.99 6.75
C PHE A 117 3.53 -5.69 6.34
N TRP A 118 3.67 -4.68 7.20
CA TRP A 118 3.52 -3.27 6.90
C TRP A 118 4.83 -2.55 7.16
N LYS A 119 5.36 -1.86 6.14
CA LYS A 119 6.60 -1.07 6.22
C LYS A 119 6.32 0.38 5.92
N LEU A 120 6.96 1.28 6.68
CA LEU A 120 6.92 2.73 6.50
C LEU A 120 8.35 3.25 6.40
N TYR A 121 8.60 4.17 5.47
CA TYR A 121 9.93 4.69 5.16
C TYR A 121 10.05 6.20 5.41
N TYR A 122 11.23 6.61 5.87
CA TYR A 122 11.64 8.01 5.95
C TYR A 122 11.89 8.62 4.57
N LEU A 123 11.99 9.95 4.49
CA LEU A 123 12.36 10.66 3.26
C LEU A 123 13.77 10.34 2.76
N ASN A 124 14.68 9.85 3.61
CA ASN A 124 16.00 9.40 3.18
C ASN A 124 15.98 7.95 2.64
N GLY A 125 14.80 7.32 2.55
CA GLY A 125 14.64 5.94 2.08
C GLY A 125 14.89 4.87 3.14
N GLN A 126 15.36 5.23 4.35
CA GLN A 126 15.54 4.27 5.42
C GLN A 126 14.21 3.82 6.00
N LEU A 127 14.18 2.58 6.49
CA LEU A 127 13.02 2.03 7.17
C LEU A 127 12.76 2.83 8.45
N HIS A 128 11.54 3.33 8.61
CA HIS A 128 11.08 4.00 9.82
C HIS A 128 10.39 3.01 10.74
N ARG A 129 9.57 2.12 10.17
CA ARG A 129 8.75 1.18 10.92
C ARG A 129 8.48 -0.08 10.13
N GLU A 130 8.45 -1.21 10.81
CA GLU A 130 7.99 -2.50 10.31
C GLU A 130 7.06 -3.15 11.34
N GLU A 131 5.87 -3.54 10.92
CA GLU A 131 4.87 -4.24 11.74
C GLU A 131 4.40 -5.49 10.99
N ASN A 132 3.93 -6.51 11.72
CA ASN A 132 3.30 -7.69 11.14
C ASN A 132 1.83 -7.76 11.53
N TYR A 133 1.00 -8.20 10.60
CA TYR A 133 -0.45 -8.29 10.72
C TYR A 133 -0.95 -9.68 10.33
N LYS A 134 -2.06 -10.08 10.94
CA LYS A 134 -2.88 -11.22 10.55
C LYS A 134 -4.34 -10.81 10.68
N GLU A 135 -5.09 -10.84 9.58
CA GLU A 135 -6.49 -10.40 9.55
C GLU A 135 -6.72 -9.03 10.22
N ASP A 136 -5.94 -8.02 9.80
CA ASP A 136 -5.93 -6.65 10.36
C ASP A 136 -5.49 -6.49 11.83
N LYS A 137 -5.19 -7.59 12.53
CA LYS A 137 -4.65 -7.55 13.90
C LYS A 137 -3.13 -7.60 13.86
N ARG A 138 -2.46 -6.80 14.70
CA ARG A 138 -1.01 -6.91 14.89
C ARG A 138 -0.67 -8.28 15.47
N GLU A 139 0.21 -9.00 14.79
CA GLU A 139 0.61 -10.36 15.11
C GLU A 139 2.09 -10.53 14.75
N GLY A 140 2.94 -10.83 15.73
CA GLY A 140 4.38 -10.97 15.57
C GLY A 140 5.15 -9.67 15.83
N SER A 141 6.26 -9.50 15.12
CA SER A 141 7.22 -8.43 15.44
C SER A 141 6.76 -7.03 15.02
N PHE A 142 7.02 -6.07 15.90
CA PHE A 142 6.99 -4.64 15.65
C PHE A 142 8.42 -4.10 15.83
N LYS A 143 8.88 -3.28 14.88
CA LYS A 143 10.16 -2.60 14.92
C LYS A 143 10.03 -1.15 14.51
N LEU A 144 10.70 -0.27 15.25
CA LEU A 144 10.82 1.15 14.96
C LEU A 144 12.30 1.49 14.86
N TYR A 145 12.66 2.40 13.95
CA TYR A 145 14.04 2.72 13.63
C TYR A 145 14.29 4.23 13.69
N TYR A 146 15.52 4.61 14.06
CA TYR A 146 16.03 5.97 13.92
C TYR A 146 16.30 6.33 12.46
N LYS A 147 16.45 7.64 12.18
CA LYS A 147 16.78 8.15 10.83
C LYS A 147 18.20 7.83 10.36
N ASN A 148 19.02 7.24 11.22
CA ASN A 148 20.33 6.69 10.86
C ASN A 148 20.26 5.19 10.50
N GLY A 149 19.10 4.55 10.70
CA GLY A 149 18.86 3.13 10.42
C GLY A 149 19.01 2.21 11.63
N GLN A 150 19.46 2.74 12.77
CA GLN A 150 19.56 1.96 14.01
C GLN A 150 18.18 1.60 14.54
N LEU A 151 18.07 0.41 15.13
CA LEU A 151 16.86 -0.02 15.80
C LEU A 151 16.61 0.93 16.98
N LYS A 152 15.40 1.44 17.09
CA LYS A 152 14.95 2.29 18.19
C LYS A 152 14.14 1.51 19.20
N ARG A 153 13.30 0.60 18.71
CA ARG A 153 12.39 -0.18 19.54
C ARG A 153 12.01 -1.47 18.84
N GLU A 154 11.88 -2.53 19.61
CA GLU A 154 11.24 -3.76 19.15
C GLU A 154 10.35 -4.37 20.23
N CYS A 155 9.25 -4.97 19.78
CA CYS A 155 8.38 -5.77 20.62
C CYS A 155 7.61 -6.81 19.81
N ILE A 156 6.87 -7.68 20.50
CA ILE A 156 6.02 -8.69 19.89
C ILE A 156 4.57 -8.39 20.26
N TYR A 157 3.69 -8.45 19.28
CA TYR A 157 2.25 -8.38 19.44
C TYR A 157 1.63 -9.76 19.22
N LYS A 158 0.57 -10.05 19.97
CA LYS A 158 -0.36 -11.15 19.69
C LYS A 158 -1.77 -10.62 19.78
N GLU A 159 -2.51 -10.73 18.69
CA GLU A 159 -3.87 -10.18 18.57
C GLU A 159 -4.01 -8.74 19.09
N ASN A 160 -3.12 -7.83 18.66
CA ASN A 160 -3.00 -6.44 19.11
C ASN A 160 -2.53 -6.22 20.56
N THR A 161 -2.34 -7.26 21.36
CA THR A 161 -1.83 -7.15 22.72
C THR A 161 -0.33 -7.29 22.73
N LEU A 162 0.37 -6.43 23.49
CA LEU A 162 1.79 -6.56 23.69
C LEU A 162 2.10 -7.85 24.46
N GLU A 163 2.96 -8.72 23.94
CA GLU A 163 3.35 -9.96 24.59
C GLU A 163 4.87 -10.08 24.71
N GLY A 164 5.35 -10.48 25.89
CA GLY A 164 6.76 -10.79 26.10
C GLY A 164 7.63 -9.55 26.27
N LEU A 165 8.55 -9.32 25.34
CA LEU A 165 9.66 -8.37 25.50
C LEU A 165 9.39 -7.05 24.78
N TRP A 166 9.67 -5.96 25.48
CA TRP A 166 9.77 -4.61 24.94
C TRP A 166 11.21 -4.15 25.12
N LYS A 167 11.89 -3.82 24.03
CA LYS A 167 13.25 -3.29 24.07
C LYS A 167 13.29 -1.94 23.40
N GLU A 168 14.03 -1.01 24.01
CA GLU A 168 14.37 0.27 23.42
C GLU A 168 15.88 0.41 23.37
N TYR A 169 16.35 1.14 22.38
CA TYR A 169 17.77 1.32 22.11
C TYR A 169 18.05 2.81 21.95
N HIS A 170 19.24 3.22 22.37
CA HIS A 170 19.79 4.54 22.11
C HIS A 170 20.13 4.70 20.62
N GLU A 171 20.31 5.92 20.16
CA GLU A 171 20.62 6.20 18.75
C GLU A 171 22.00 5.67 18.32
N ASN A 172 22.90 5.43 19.30
CA ASN A 172 24.19 4.76 19.12
C ASN A 172 24.08 3.23 18.99
N GLY A 173 22.87 2.66 19.13
CA GLY A 173 22.58 1.23 19.02
C GLY A 173 22.68 0.44 20.33
N GLN A 174 23.10 1.06 21.44
CA GLN A 174 23.12 0.40 22.74
C GLN A 174 21.70 0.22 23.30
N LEU A 175 21.50 -0.83 24.11
CA LEU A 175 20.20 -1.11 24.74
C LEU A 175 19.93 -0.03 25.78
N ALA A 176 18.84 0.72 25.61
CA ALA A 176 18.44 1.78 26.54
C ALA A 176 17.54 1.24 27.65
N SER A 177 16.62 0.34 27.30
CA SER A 177 15.79 -0.33 28.29
C SER A 177 15.26 -1.66 27.79
N TYR A 178 14.92 -2.54 28.71
CA TYR A 178 14.04 -3.66 28.42
C TYR A 178 12.97 -3.82 29.50
N LYS A 179 11.77 -4.18 29.06
CA LYS A 179 10.64 -4.58 29.89
C LYS A 179 10.17 -5.96 29.46
N SER A 180 9.85 -6.84 30.42
CA SER A 180 9.20 -8.11 30.14
C SER A 180 7.81 -8.16 30.77
N TYR A 181 6.83 -8.64 30.02
CA TYR A 181 5.46 -8.78 30.46
C TYR A 181 5.01 -10.24 30.41
N LYS A 182 4.22 -10.67 31.39
CA LYS A 182 3.53 -11.96 31.39
C LYS A 182 2.09 -11.71 31.82
N GLU A 183 1.13 -12.15 31.00
CA GLU A 183 -0.31 -11.99 31.29
C GLU A 183 -0.72 -10.52 31.55
N GLY A 184 -0.03 -9.57 30.90
CA GLY A 184 -0.26 -8.13 31.06
C GLY A 184 0.47 -7.49 32.25
N GLU A 185 1.08 -8.28 33.14
CA GLU A 185 1.85 -7.79 34.27
C GLU A 185 3.32 -7.59 33.93
N LEU A 186 3.92 -6.50 34.42
CA LEU A 186 5.35 -6.22 34.28
C LEU A 186 6.14 -7.15 35.20
N ILE A 187 7.00 -7.99 34.61
CA ILE A 187 7.83 -8.96 35.33
C ILE A 187 9.23 -8.42 35.60
N SER A 188 9.82 -7.69 34.66
CA SER A 188 11.12 -7.07 34.85
C SER A 188 11.26 -5.80 34.02
N ASN A 189 12.07 -4.87 34.51
CA ASN A 189 12.42 -3.63 33.86
C ASN A 189 13.89 -3.33 34.20
N LYS A 190 14.73 -3.04 33.20
CA LYS A 190 16.06 -2.47 33.42
C LYS A 190 16.37 -1.41 32.38
N CYS A 191 17.23 -0.47 32.76
CA CYS A 191 17.59 0.69 31.97
C CYS A 191 19.12 0.85 31.98
N TRP A 192 19.65 1.39 30.89
CA TRP A 192 21.07 1.70 30.75
C TRP A 192 21.26 3.08 30.13
N ASP A 193 22.37 3.73 30.48
CA ASP A 193 22.83 4.95 29.82
C ASP A 193 23.42 4.68 28.42
N GLU A 194 23.92 5.73 27.75
CA GLU A 194 24.50 5.63 26.40
C GLU A 194 25.91 5.00 26.40
N GLU A 195 26.49 4.74 27.56
CA GLU A 195 27.75 4.04 27.76
C GLU A 195 27.55 2.56 28.09
N GLY A 196 26.32 2.16 28.41
CA GLY A 196 25.93 0.79 28.73
C GLY A 196 25.98 0.46 30.21
N ASN A 197 26.07 1.46 31.10
CA ASN A 197 25.99 1.27 32.54
C ASN A 197 24.52 1.15 32.96
N GLU A 198 24.22 0.18 33.83
CA GLU A 198 22.86 0.01 34.37
C GLU A 198 22.50 1.22 35.25
N ILE A 199 21.33 1.80 34.99
CA ILE A 199 20.78 2.96 35.71
C ILE A 199 19.38 2.63 36.21
N ASP A 200 18.92 3.38 37.20
CA ASP A 200 17.53 3.29 37.65
C ASP A 200 16.57 3.67 36.51
N CYS A 201 15.52 2.88 36.34
CA CYS A 201 14.47 3.20 35.39
C CYS A 201 13.55 4.29 35.95
N GLU A 202 13.45 5.41 35.25
CA GLU A 202 12.49 6.49 35.52
C GLU A 202 11.03 6.08 35.25
#